data_AF-A0A959LRF7-F1
#
_entry.id   AF-A0A959LRF7-F1
#
_cell.length_a   1.000
_cell.length_b   1.000
_cell.length_c   1.000
_cell.angle_alpha   90.00
_cell.angle_beta   90.00
_cell.angle_gamma   90.00
#
_symmetry.space_group_name_H-M   'P 1'
#
loop_
_entity.id
_entity.type
_entity.pdbx_description
1 polymer ?
#
loop_
_entity_poly.entity_id
_entity_poly.type
_entity_poly.pdbx_seq_one_letter_code
_entity_poly.pdbx_strand_id
1 'polypeptide(L)'
;MRNTIAACLAIFIVVSSSCNTSEELLHPQSFRYTKRKGNIKFIDNVEIAANNQHKIKVLAGEKVAPNKPMVTSEMMSRYADMMGLLPEAVNNYMLYRFIDEWYGVKYCYGGTDKEGIDCSAFVQRLYEEVFCTDLVRTAREQFHNCKIVWDKTNLSEGDLVFFRTRGRRISHVGIYLTNNFFVHASSSSGVMISNLAEAYWSRRYAGAGKVPKGNAKPEML
;
A
#
# COMPACT_ATOMS: atom_id res chain seq x y z
N MET A 1 75.04 6.10 -43.15
CA MET A 1 74.19 7.16 -42.60
C MET A 1 74.26 7.05 -41.08
N ARG A 2 74.57 8.17 -40.40
CA ARG A 2 75.02 8.25 -39.00
C ARG A 2 73.85 8.43 -38.02
N ASN A 3 73.99 7.86 -36.81
CA ASN A 3 73.65 8.38 -35.46
C ASN A 3 72.15 8.69 -35.14
N THR A 4 71.55 8.51 -33.94
CA THR A 4 72.03 8.32 -32.55
C THR A 4 70.81 8.17 -31.58
N ILE A 5 71.04 7.62 -30.36
CA ILE A 5 70.33 7.90 -29.05
C ILE A 5 68.93 7.26 -28.89
N ALA A 6 68.47 6.66 -27.77
CA ALA A 6 68.94 6.51 -26.38
C ALA A 6 68.29 5.27 -25.74
N ALA A 7 68.95 4.77 -24.70
CA ALA A 7 68.42 3.85 -23.71
C ALA A 7 67.44 4.56 -22.76
N CYS A 8 66.41 3.85 -22.29
CA CYS A 8 65.80 4.11 -20.99
C CYS A 8 65.28 2.81 -20.38
N LEU A 9 66.00 2.38 -19.34
CA LEU A 9 65.66 1.35 -18.37
C LEU A 9 64.48 1.88 -17.53
N ALA A 10 63.40 1.11 -17.38
CA ALA A 10 62.41 1.37 -16.34
C ALA A 10 61.84 0.05 -15.81
N ILE A 11 62.20 -0.19 -14.56
CA ILE A 11 61.86 -1.31 -13.70
C ILE A 11 60.36 -1.28 -13.40
N PHE A 12 59.62 -2.36 -13.71
CA PHE A 12 58.27 -2.56 -13.18
C PHE A 12 58.37 -3.14 -11.77
N ILE A 13 58.38 -2.24 -10.78
CA ILE A 13 58.14 -2.56 -9.37
C ILE A 13 56.64 -2.81 -9.18
N VAL A 14 56.30 -3.97 -8.63
CA VAL A 14 55.00 -4.25 -8.03
C VAL A 14 54.96 -3.59 -6.65
N VAL A 15 54.03 -2.67 -6.43
CA VAL A 15 53.56 -2.30 -5.09
C VAL A 15 52.04 -2.27 -5.12
N SER A 16 51.46 -3.14 -4.30
CA SER A 16 50.07 -3.17 -3.88
C SER A 16 49.76 -1.99 -2.95
N SER A 17 48.64 -1.29 -3.18
CA SER A 17 47.74 -0.81 -2.11
C SER A 17 46.55 -0.03 -2.69
N SER A 18 45.38 -0.40 -2.19
CA SER A 18 44.04 0.19 -2.23
C SER A 18 43.85 1.60 -2.78
N CYS A 19 42.98 1.71 -3.78
CA CYS A 19 41.94 2.73 -3.83
C CYS A 19 40.83 2.29 -4.78
N ASN A 20 39.62 2.01 -4.27
CA ASN A 20 38.39 2.01 -5.04
C ASN A 20 37.24 2.36 -4.11
N THR A 21 36.85 3.63 -4.14
CA THR A 21 35.55 4.13 -3.71
C THR A 21 34.54 3.91 -4.84
N SER A 22 33.47 3.15 -4.59
CA SER A 22 32.16 3.34 -5.24
C SER A 22 31.09 2.56 -4.47
N GLU A 23 30.14 3.31 -3.91
CA GLU A 23 28.76 2.96 -3.54
C GLU A 23 28.37 1.47 -3.53
N GLU A 24 28.35 0.90 -2.33
CA GLU A 24 27.60 -0.33 -2.06
C GLU A 24 26.12 0.04 -1.83
N LEU A 25 25.30 -0.21 -2.84
CA LEU A 25 23.84 -0.15 -2.75
C LEU A 25 23.36 -1.16 -1.70
N LEU A 26 22.86 -0.65 -0.58
CA LEU A 26 22.22 -1.44 0.47
C LEU A 26 21.02 -2.20 -0.11
N HIS A 27 21.24 -3.49 -0.33
CA HIS A 27 20.21 -4.48 -0.64
C HIS A 27 19.39 -4.74 0.64
N PRO A 28 18.05 -4.55 0.66
CA PRO A 28 17.27 -4.86 1.84
C PRO A 28 17.28 -6.37 2.09
N GLN A 29 17.89 -6.78 3.20
CA GLN A 29 17.89 -8.17 3.63
C GLN A 29 16.46 -8.64 3.92
N SER A 30 16.12 -9.79 3.34
CA SER A 30 14.80 -10.42 3.44
C SER A 30 14.42 -10.72 4.89
N PHE A 31 13.43 -10.00 5.44
CA PHE A 31 12.83 -10.35 6.72
C PHE A 31 11.85 -11.52 6.52
N ARG A 32 12.18 -12.70 7.06
CA ARG A 32 11.30 -13.88 6.99
C ARG A 32 10.16 -13.74 7.99
N TYR A 33 8.96 -13.53 7.49
CA TYR A 33 7.71 -13.59 8.26
C TYR A 33 7.42 -15.02 8.74
N THR A 34 7.23 -15.22 10.05
CA THR A 34 6.73 -16.48 10.62
C THR A 34 5.30 -16.30 11.12
N LYS A 35 4.38 -17.09 10.56
CA LYS A 35 2.95 -17.08 10.86
C LYS A 35 2.70 -17.60 12.28
N ARG A 36 2.36 -16.72 13.24
CA ARG A 36 1.80 -17.16 14.54
C ARG A 36 0.32 -17.47 14.37
N LYS A 37 -0.04 -18.71 14.70
CA LYS A 37 -1.40 -19.26 14.67
C LYS A 37 -2.04 -19.00 16.05
N GLY A 38 -3.01 -18.11 16.13
CA GLY A 38 -3.81 -17.88 17.33
C GLY A 38 -5.16 -17.26 16.96
N ASN A 39 -6.25 -17.84 17.43
CA ASN A 39 -7.60 -17.28 17.32
C ASN A 39 -7.70 -16.05 18.23
N ILE A 40 -8.00 -14.87 17.67
CA ILE A 40 -8.17 -13.65 18.46
C ILE A 40 -9.67 -13.33 18.55
N LYS A 41 -10.19 -13.28 19.78
CA LYS A 41 -11.48 -12.66 20.11
C LYS A 41 -11.21 -11.24 20.57
N PHE A 42 -11.89 -10.26 20.00
CA PHE A 42 -11.77 -8.85 20.37
C PHE A 42 -12.93 -8.48 21.29
N ILE A 43 -12.60 -7.93 22.45
CA ILE A 43 -13.53 -7.16 23.28
C ILE A 43 -13.29 -5.68 22.96
N ASP A 44 -14.39 -4.94 22.81
CA ASP A 44 -14.37 -3.52 22.51
C ASP A 44 -13.79 -2.69 23.68
N ASN A 45 -13.11 -1.60 23.31
CA ASN A 45 -12.48 -0.64 24.20
C ASN A 45 -13.40 -0.09 25.32
N VAL A 46 -13.28 -0.62 26.54
CA VAL A 46 -13.77 0.02 27.78
C VAL A 46 -12.75 -0.15 28.91
N GLU A 47 -12.18 0.97 29.37
CA GLU A 47 -11.68 1.08 30.74
C GLU A 47 -12.51 2.15 31.47
N ILE A 48 -13.34 1.71 32.43
CA ILE A 48 -14.01 2.59 33.39
C ILE A 48 -13.05 2.74 34.57
N ALA A 49 -12.41 3.91 34.70
CA ALA A 49 -11.81 4.30 35.96
C ALA A 49 -12.92 4.75 36.91
N ALA A 50 -13.30 3.87 37.84
CA ALA A 50 -14.11 4.26 38.98
C ALA A 50 -13.33 5.31 39.79
N ASN A 51 -13.86 6.53 39.86
CA ASN A 51 -13.89 7.37 41.07
C ASN A 51 -14.81 8.58 40.85
N ASN A 52 -15.75 8.76 41.79
CA ASN A 52 -16.82 9.75 41.77
C ASN A 52 -16.28 11.18 41.85
N GLN A 53 -16.08 11.83 40.70
CA GLN A 53 -16.39 13.25 40.47
C GLN A 53 -16.11 13.62 39.01
N HIS A 54 -17.18 13.85 38.26
CA HIS A 54 -17.14 14.38 36.91
C HIS A 54 -16.48 15.78 36.87
N LYS A 55 -15.23 15.87 36.41
CA LYS A 55 -14.66 17.12 35.87
C LYS A 55 -13.46 16.84 34.95
N ILE A 56 -13.63 17.01 33.65
CA ILE A 56 -12.50 17.07 32.72
C ILE A 56 -11.85 18.46 32.85
N LYS A 57 -10.56 18.51 33.21
CA LYS A 57 -9.77 19.74 33.24
C LYS A 57 -8.69 19.63 32.16
N VAL A 58 -8.83 20.40 31.09
CA VAL A 58 -7.75 20.59 30.12
C VAL A 58 -6.79 21.63 30.71
N LEU A 59 -5.59 21.20 31.08
CA LEU A 59 -4.52 22.10 31.49
C LEU A 59 -3.73 22.52 30.25
N ALA A 60 -3.72 23.83 30.02
CA ALA A 60 -3.00 24.46 28.93
C ALA A 60 -1.48 24.40 29.15
N GLY A 61 -0.75 24.21 28.05
CA GLY A 61 0.64 24.63 27.91
C GLY A 61 1.68 23.52 28.05
N GLU A 62 1.93 22.80 26.96
CA GLU A 62 3.26 22.21 26.76
C GLU A 62 3.70 22.47 25.32
N LYS A 63 4.83 23.18 25.16
CA LYS A 63 5.40 23.49 23.84
C LYS A 63 5.84 22.18 23.19
N VAL A 64 5.12 21.75 22.15
CA VAL A 64 5.49 20.56 21.38
C VAL A 64 6.67 20.93 20.48
N ALA A 65 7.83 20.33 20.74
CA ALA A 65 9.01 20.38 19.88
C ALA A 65 8.69 19.87 18.46
N PRO A 66 9.38 20.32 17.41
CA PRO A 66 9.03 20.05 16.01
C PRO A 66 9.13 18.57 15.55
N ASN A 67 9.51 17.64 16.42
CA ASN A 67 9.77 16.23 16.08
C ASN A 67 9.05 15.24 17.01
N LYS A 68 7.79 15.48 17.39
CA LYS A 68 6.98 14.44 18.04
C LYS A 68 6.36 13.58 16.93
N PRO A 69 6.64 12.26 16.84
CA PRO A 69 5.98 11.40 15.86
C PRO A 69 4.47 11.53 16.06
N MET A 70 3.77 11.82 14.96
CA MET A 70 2.31 11.78 14.93
C MET A 70 1.91 10.44 15.53
N VAL A 71 1.17 10.44 16.63
CA VAL A 71 0.69 9.19 17.24
C VAL A 71 -0.16 8.50 16.18
N THR A 72 0.43 7.53 15.48
CA THR A 72 -0.29 6.73 14.49
C THR A 72 -1.28 5.89 15.27
N SER A 73 -2.58 5.96 14.90
CA SER A 73 -3.59 5.16 15.59
C SER A 73 -3.19 3.69 15.55
N GLU A 74 -3.52 2.90 16.58
CA GLU A 74 -3.19 1.47 16.64
C GLU A 74 -3.56 0.74 15.32
N MET A 75 -4.72 1.06 14.76
CA MET A 75 -5.16 0.60 13.44
C MET A 75 -4.11 0.79 12.34
N MET A 76 -3.55 2.00 12.22
CA MET A 76 -2.55 2.34 11.21
C MET A 76 -1.25 1.56 11.45
N SER A 77 -0.84 1.40 12.72
CA SER A 77 0.32 0.56 13.06
C SER A 77 0.12 -0.88 12.62
N ARG A 78 -1.07 -1.46 12.84
CA ARG A 78 -1.38 -2.83 12.39
C ARG A 78 -1.25 -2.98 10.87
N TYR A 79 -1.72 -2.01 10.10
CA TYR A 79 -1.61 -2.04 8.64
C TYR A 79 -0.16 -1.84 8.16
N ALA A 80 0.59 -0.96 8.81
CA ALA A 80 2.04 -0.83 8.57
C ALA A 80 2.77 -2.15 8.81
N ASP A 81 2.54 -2.79 9.96
CA ASP A 81 3.15 -4.09 10.30
C ASP A 81 2.76 -5.18 9.30
N MET A 82 1.48 -5.24 8.91
CA MET A 82 0.98 -6.19 7.91
C MET A 82 1.71 -6.04 6.57
N MET A 83 2.01 -4.81 6.16
CA MET A 83 2.67 -4.50 4.88
C MET A 83 4.21 -4.42 4.99
N GLY A 84 4.77 -4.65 6.18
CA GLY A 84 6.21 -4.56 6.45
C GLY A 84 6.76 -3.15 6.29
N LEU A 85 6.00 -2.15 6.73
CA LEU A 85 6.32 -0.73 6.63
C LEU A 85 6.54 -0.12 8.00
N LEU A 86 7.20 1.03 8.02
CA LEU A 86 7.18 1.91 9.19
C LEU A 86 5.79 2.58 9.32
N PRO A 87 5.25 2.76 10.54
CA PRO A 87 3.95 3.40 10.76
C PRO A 87 3.81 4.77 10.08
N GLU A 88 4.89 5.53 9.94
CA GLU A 88 4.90 6.85 9.32
C GLU A 88 4.69 6.80 7.80
N ALA A 89 4.97 5.67 7.17
CA ALA A 89 4.72 5.46 5.73
C ALA A 89 3.24 5.23 5.42
N VAL A 90 2.43 4.90 6.43
CA VAL A 90 0.98 4.72 6.33
C VAL A 90 0.33 5.98 6.90
N ASN A 91 -0.06 6.91 6.04
CA ASN A 91 -0.54 8.23 6.47
C ASN A 91 -1.95 8.60 5.95
N ASN A 92 -2.52 7.80 5.05
CA ASN A 92 -3.86 8.01 4.52
C ASN A 92 -4.94 7.44 5.46
N TYR A 93 -5.20 8.16 6.56
CA TYR A 93 -6.12 7.70 7.60
C TYR A 93 -7.50 7.30 7.07
N MET A 94 -8.09 8.07 6.15
CA MET A 94 -9.42 7.80 5.60
C MET A 94 -9.46 6.48 4.83
N LEU A 95 -8.42 6.19 4.04
CA LEU A 95 -8.31 4.93 3.31
C LEU A 95 -8.25 3.73 4.25
N TYR A 96 -7.32 3.74 5.20
CA TYR A 96 -7.14 2.59 6.09
C TYR A 96 -8.29 2.43 7.08
N ARG A 97 -8.94 3.53 7.51
CA ARG A 97 -10.19 3.46 8.28
C ARG A 97 -11.29 2.76 7.48
N PHE A 98 -11.51 3.16 6.22
CA PHE A 98 -12.48 2.50 5.36
C PHE A 98 -12.15 1.01 5.19
N ILE A 99 -10.88 0.68 4.94
CA ILE A 99 -10.43 -0.72 4.83
C ILE A 99 -10.74 -1.50 6.10
N ASP A 100 -10.48 -0.94 7.29
CA ASP A 100 -10.74 -1.56 8.59
C ASP A 100 -12.24 -1.84 8.77
N GLU A 101 -13.10 -0.87 8.47
CA GLU A 101 -14.56 -1.02 8.57
C GLU A 101 -15.11 -2.10 7.62
N TRP A 102 -14.49 -2.29 6.46
CA TRP A 102 -14.93 -3.26 5.45
C TRP A 102 -14.20 -4.60 5.52
N TYR A 103 -13.13 -4.71 6.29
CA TYR A 103 -12.29 -5.91 6.34
C TYR A 103 -13.11 -7.15 6.69
N GLY A 104 -12.95 -8.22 5.91
CA GLY A 104 -13.67 -9.49 6.11
C GLY A 104 -15.12 -9.53 5.63
N VAL A 105 -15.72 -8.42 5.17
CA VAL A 105 -17.07 -8.44 4.55
C VAL A 105 -17.07 -9.47 3.42
N LYS A 106 -18.04 -10.40 3.46
CA LYS A 106 -18.07 -11.55 2.55
C LYS A 106 -18.26 -11.12 1.11
N TYR A 107 -17.68 -11.88 0.20
CA TYR A 107 -17.92 -11.67 -1.21
C TYR A 107 -19.32 -12.14 -1.60
N CYS A 108 -20.07 -11.26 -2.27
CA CYS A 108 -21.33 -11.60 -2.93
C CYS A 108 -21.30 -11.06 -4.36
N TYR A 109 -21.51 -11.91 -5.36
CA TYR A 109 -21.49 -11.47 -6.76
C TYR A 109 -22.66 -10.51 -7.02
N GLY A 110 -22.36 -9.28 -7.47
CA GLY A 110 -23.37 -8.24 -7.64
C GLY A 110 -23.69 -7.46 -6.36
N GLY A 111 -23.24 -7.92 -5.19
CA GLY A 111 -23.49 -7.28 -3.90
C GLY A 111 -22.77 -5.93 -3.76
N THR A 112 -23.33 -5.05 -2.93
CA THR A 112 -22.96 -3.62 -2.85
C THR A 112 -22.94 -3.06 -1.43
N ASP A 113 -23.00 -3.91 -0.40
CA ASP A 113 -23.15 -3.52 1.00
C ASP A 113 -22.40 -4.48 1.96
N LYS A 114 -22.63 -4.30 3.28
CA LYS A 114 -21.97 -5.07 4.34
C LYS A 114 -22.48 -6.50 4.49
N GLU A 115 -23.63 -6.86 3.92
CA GLU A 115 -24.12 -8.25 3.90
C GLU A 115 -23.36 -9.08 2.85
N GLY A 116 -22.92 -8.42 1.78
CA GLY A 116 -21.91 -8.93 0.89
C GLY A 116 -21.62 -8.01 -0.28
N ILE A 117 -20.37 -8.02 -0.74
CA ILE A 117 -19.90 -7.08 -1.77
C ILE A 117 -19.02 -7.76 -2.82
N ASP A 118 -19.15 -7.34 -4.08
CA ASP A 118 -18.20 -7.79 -5.12
C ASP A 118 -16.99 -6.85 -5.23
N CYS A 119 -15.97 -7.31 -5.97
CA CYS A 119 -14.71 -6.58 -6.12
C CYS A 119 -14.88 -5.17 -6.69
N SER A 120 -15.77 -4.99 -7.66
CA SER A 120 -15.96 -3.70 -8.34
C SER A 120 -16.85 -2.75 -7.55
N ALA A 121 -17.85 -3.28 -6.84
CA ALA A 121 -18.67 -2.52 -5.91
C ALA A 121 -17.85 -2.04 -4.71
N PHE A 122 -16.98 -2.90 -4.16
CA PHE A 122 -16.07 -2.52 -3.08
C PHE A 122 -15.16 -1.36 -3.50
N VAL A 123 -14.57 -1.44 -4.69
CA VAL A 123 -13.74 -0.37 -5.25
C VAL A 123 -14.56 0.90 -5.48
N GLN A 124 -15.81 0.80 -5.96
CA GLN A 124 -16.74 1.92 -6.08
C GLN A 124 -16.96 2.63 -4.74
N ARG A 125 -17.34 1.88 -3.69
CA ARG A 125 -17.61 2.42 -2.35
C ARG A 125 -16.40 3.11 -1.75
N LEU A 126 -15.23 2.48 -1.86
CA LEU A 126 -13.99 3.06 -1.35
C LEU A 126 -13.67 4.37 -2.07
N TYR A 127 -13.81 4.42 -3.39
CA TYR A 127 -13.57 5.63 -4.16
C TYR A 127 -14.59 6.75 -3.89
N GLU A 128 -15.85 6.39 -3.69
CA GLU A 128 -16.91 7.34 -3.33
C GLU A 128 -16.62 7.97 -1.96
N GLU A 129 -16.30 7.16 -0.94
CA GLU A 129 -16.15 7.63 0.43
C GLU A 129 -14.78 8.25 0.75
N VAL A 130 -13.70 7.74 0.15
CA VAL A 130 -12.32 8.17 0.46
C VAL A 130 -11.82 9.22 -0.54
N PHE A 131 -12.17 9.08 -1.82
CA PHE A 131 -11.66 9.91 -2.90
C PHE A 131 -12.72 10.81 -3.55
N CYS A 132 -13.95 10.83 -3.01
CA CYS A 132 -15.08 11.62 -3.50
C CYS A 132 -15.32 11.46 -5.01
N THR A 133 -15.10 10.26 -5.54
CA THR A 133 -15.12 9.98 -6.98
C THR A 133 -16.03 8.79 -7.28
N ASP A 134 -17.04 9.01 -8.11
CA ASP A 134 -17.96 7.96 -8.53
C ASP A 134 -17.32 7.12 -9.65
N LEU A 135 -17.26 5.81 -9.45
CA LEU A 135 -16.77 4.87 -10.47
C LEU A 135 -17.92 4.16 -11.19
N VAL A 136 -17.66 3.67 -12.39
CA VAL A 136 -18.56 2.76 -13.12
C VAL A 136 -18.63 1.38 -12.45
N ARG A 137 -19.73 0.64 -12.67
CA ARG A 137 -20.11 -0.51 -11.84
C ARG A 137 -19.23 -1.74 -12.00
N THR A 138 -18.71 -2.00 -13.20
CA THR A 138 -18.01 -3.26 -13.47
C THR A 138 -16.50 -3.06 -13.53
N ALA A 139 -15.73 -4.07 -13.07
CA ALA A 139 -14.27 -4.06 -13.14
C ALA A 139 -13.74 -3.83 -14.58
N ARG A 140 -14.47 -4.29 -15.60
CA ARG A 140 -14.12 -4.08 -17.00
C ARG A 140 -14.27 -2.62 -17.42
N GLU A 141 -15.39 -2.00 -17.07
CA GLU A 141 -15.61 -0.58 -17.39
C GLU A 141 -14.64 0.29 -16.59
N GLN A 142 -14.37 -0.03 -15.32
CA GLN A 142 -13.37 0.66 -14.51
C GLN A 142 -12.00 0.62 -15.19
N PHE A 143 -11.58 -0.55 -15.70
CA PHE A 143 -10.33 -0.67 -16.45
C PHE A 143 -10.28 0.23 -17.69
N HIS A 144 -11.36 0.30 -18.46
CA HIS A 144 -11.42 1.13 -19.68
C HIS A 144 -11.48 2.64 -19.38
N ASN A 145 -11.95 3.05 -18.20
CA ASN A 145 -12.05 4.45 -17.81
C ASN A 145 -10.82 4.96 -17.05
N CYS A 146 -9.86 4.09 -16.71
CA CYS A 146 -8.61 4.49 -16.09
C CYS A 146 -7.56 4.95 -17.11
N LYS A 147 -6.69 5.88 -16.70
CA LYS A 147 -5.43 6.15 -17.38
C LYS A 147 -4.43 5.05 -17.05
N ILE A 148 -4.04 4.27 -18.05
CA ILE A 148 -3.17 3.10 -17.88
C ILE A 148 -1.81 3.48 -17.24
N VAL A 149 -1.41 2.67 -16.25
CA VAL A 149 -0.08 2.68 -15.66
C VAL A 149 0.69 1.49 -16.25
N TRP A 150 1.65 1.79 -17.13
CA TRP A 150 2.39 0.79 -17.90
C TRP A 150 3.44 0.06 -17.08
N ASP A 151 4.13 0.78 -16.19
CA ASP A 151 5.15 0.23 -15.32
C ASP A 151 4.63 0.15 -13.88
N LYS A 152 4.77 -1.03 -13.27
CA LYS A 152 4.37 -1.28 -11.87
C LYS A 152 5.14 -0.42 -10.89
N THR A 153 6.36 0.02 -11.23
CA THR A 153 7.14 0.94 -10.38
C THR A 153 6.48 2.31 -10.21
N ASN A 154 5.59 2.69 -11.14
CA ASN A 154 4.83 3.94 -11.10
C ASN A 154 3.46 3.81 -10.40
N LEU A 155 3.16 2.66 -9.79
CA LEU A 155 1.96 2.49 -8.99
C LEU A 155 2.00 3.37 -7.76
N SER A 156 0.88 4.04 -7.49
CA SER A 156 0.69 4.89 -6.33
C SER A 156 -0.53 4.44 -5.55
N GLU A 157 -0.56 4.70 -4.24
CA GLU A 157 -1.71 4.42 -3.38
C GLU A 157 -2.98 5.01 -4.01
N GLY A 158 -4.03 4.18 -4.09
CA GLY A 158 -5.29 4.51 -4.75
C GLY A 158 -5.41 3.94 -6.17
N ASP A 159 -4.31 3.69 -6.89
CA ASP A 159 -4.37 3.17 -8.27
C ASP A 159 -5.15 1.85 -8.34
N LEU A 160 -5.95 1.64 -9.40
CA LEU A 160 -6.66 0.39 -9.58
C LEU A 160 -5.76 -0.67 -10.20
N VAL A 161 -5.78 -1.88 -9.63
CA VAL A 161 -5.08 -3.06 -10.15
C VAL A 161 -6.10 -4.09 -10.63
N PHE A 162 -5.87 -4.63 -11.82
CA PHE A 162 -6.85 -5.46 -12.52
C PHE A 162 -6.32 -6.84 -12.83
N PHE A 163 -7.21 -7.83 -12.82
CA PHE A 163 -6.84 -9.22 -12.99
C PHE A 163 -7.81 -10.01 -13.89
N ARG A 164 -7.26 -11.07 -14.47
CA ARG A 164 -7.98 -12.12 -15.22
C ARG A 164 -8.13 -13.36 -14.34
N THR A 165 -9.07 -13.32 -13.40
CA THR A 165 -9.37 -14.46 -12.50
C THR A 165 -10.36 -15.44 -13.12
N ARG A 166 -11.17 -14.99 -14.09
CA ARG A 166 -12.15 -15.79 -14.83
C ARG A 166 -11.95 -15.62 -16.33
N GLY A 167 -11.20 -16.55 -16.93
CA GLY A 167 -10.93 -16.57 -18.37
C GLY A 167 -10.03 -15.43 -18.85
N ARG A 168 -10.23 -14.96 -20.09
CA ARG A 168 -9.33 -14.00 -20.76
C ARG A 168 -9.68 -12.53 -20.52
N ARG A 169 -10.87 -12.24 -19.98
CA ARG A 169 -11.38 -10.87 -19.78
C ARG A 169 -11.03 -10.36 -18.38
N ILE A 170 -10.94 -9.03 -18.23
CA ILE A 170 -10.93 -8.39 -16.91
C ILE A 170 -12.15 -8.88 -16.13
N SER A 171 -11.87 -9.44 -14.96
CA SER A 171 -12.84 -10.15 -14.12
C SER A 171 -12.69 -9.86 -12.64
N HIS A 172 -11.64 -9.13 -12.25
CA HIS A 172 -11.38 -8.75 -10.87
C HIS A 172 -10.62 -7.43 -10.81
N VAL A 173 -10.84 -6.68 -9.73
CA VAL A 173 -10.20 -5.38 -9.47
C VAL A 173 -9.90 -5.25 -7.98
N GLY A 174 -8.85 -4.49 -7.65
CA GLY A 174 -8.52 -4.05 -6.31
C GLY A 174 -7.88 -2.66 -6.35
N ILE A 175 -7.61 -2.10 -5.17
CA ILE A 175 -6.96 -0.81 -5.01
C ILE A 175 -5.56 -1.02 -4.48
N TYR A 176 -4.57 -0.53 -5.21
CA TYR A 176 -3.18 -0.54 -4.81
C TYR A 176 -3.00 0.31 -3.56
N LEU A 177 -2.26 -0.22 -2.61
CA LEU A 177 -1.85 0.46 -1.39
C LEU A 177 -0.40 0.92 -1.57
N THR A 178 0.54 0.12 -1.10
CA THR A 178 1.97 0.35 -1.25
C THR A 178 2.71 -0.99 -1.15
N ASN A 179 3.99 -1.02 -1.49
CA ASN A 179 4.85 -2.22 -1.39
C ASN A 179 4.21 -3.49 -2.01
N ASN A 180 3.62 -3.36 -3.21
CA ASN A 180 2.88 -4.41 -3.90
C ASN A 180 1.60 -4.91 -3.20
N PHE A 181 1.20 -4.33 -2.07
CA PHE A 181 -0.06 -4.65 -1.43
C PHE A 181 -1.24 -3.95 -2.10
N PHE A 182 -2.37 -4.63 -2.10
CA PHE A 182 -3.62 -4.10 -2.62
C PHE A 182 -4.79 -4.68 -1.83
N VAL A 183 -5.84 -3.88 -1.65
CA VAL A 183 -7.09 -4.29 -1.00
C VAL A 183 -8.13 -4.64 -2.04
N HIS A 184 -8.89 -5.71 -1.80
CA HIS A 184 -9.97 -6.16 -2.69
C HIS A 184 -10.98 -7.06 -1.97
N ALA A 185 -12.18 -7.22 -2.54
CA ALA A 185 -13.12 -8.25 -2.12
C ALA A 185 -12.78 -9.60 -2.77
N SER A 186 -12.18 -10.52 -2.03
CA SER A 186 -11.84 -11.88 -2.46
C SER A 186 -13.03 -12.83 -2.41
N SER A 187 -13.22 -13.64 -3.45
CA SER A 187 -14.30 -14.64 -3.48
C SER A 187 -14.20 -15.71 -2.39
N SER A 188 -13.02 -15.95 -1.83
CA SER A 188 -12.82 -16.98 -0.79
C SER A 188 -12.85 -16.43 0.63
N SER A 189 -12.43 -15.17 0.82
CA SER A 189 -12.09 -14.64 2.14
C SER A 189 -12.73 -13.28 2.43
N GLY A 190 -13.58 -12.77 1.54
CA GLY A 190 -14.15 -11.44 1.67
C GLY A 190 -13.14 -10.33 1.40
N VAL A 191 -13.43 -9.12 1.87
CA VAL A 191 -12.51 -7.98 1.78
C VAL A 191 -11.22 -8.28 2.53
N MET A 192 -10.10 -8.21 1.84
CA MET A 192 -8.79 -8.53 2.39
C MET A 192 -7.69 -7.76 1.66
N ILE A 193 -6.50 -7.76 2.26
CA ILE A 193 -5.27 -7.29 1.62
C ILE A 193 -4.49 -8.49 1.09
N SER A 194 -4.05 -8.41 -0.15
CA SER A 194 -3.17 -9.38 -0.80
C SER A 194 -1.93 -8.68 -1.35
N ASN A 195 -0.92 -9.46 -1.76
CA ASN A 195 0.29 -8.92 -2.39
C ASN A 195 0.40 -9.33 -3.88
N LEU A 196 0.71 -8.37 -4.75
CA LEU A 196 0.88 -8.59 -6.20
C LEU A 196 2.02 -9.56 -6.54
N ALA A 197 2.98 -9.75 -5.63
CA ALA A 197 4.09 -10.69 -5.78
C ALA A 197 3.67 -12.15 -5.51
N GLU A 198 2.51 -12.40 -4.91
CA GLU A 198 2.01 -13.77 -4.72
C GLU A 198 1.83 -14.47 -6.07
N ALA A 199 2.16 -15.76 -6.13
CA ALA A 199 2.11 -16.54 -7.38
C ALA A 199 0.72 -16.53 -8.03
N TYR A 200 -0.35 -16.46 -7.23
CA TYR A 200 -1.72 -16.41 -7.74
C TYR A 200 -2.02 -15.09 -8.48
N TRP A 201 -1.67 -13.96 -7.85
CA TRP A 201 -1.95 -12.61 -8.35
C TRP A 201 -1.01 -12.18 -9.46
N SER A 202 0.28 -12.48 -9.34
CA SER A 202 1.30 -12.20 -10.36
C SER A 202 0.94 -12.82 -11.71
N ARG A 203 0.49 -14.09 -11.74
CA ARG A 203 0.06 -14.80 -12.96
C ARG A 203 -1.22 -14.24 -13.58
N ARG A 204 -2.07 -13.56 -12.80
CA ARG A 204 -3.39 -13.07 -13.23
C ARG A 204 -3.43 -11.57 -13.46
N TYR A 205 -2.36 -10.87 -13.09
CA TYR A 205 -2.24 -9.43 -13.28
C TYR A 205 -2.43 -9.07 -14.75
N ALA A 206 -3.39 -8.18 -15.00
CA ALA A 206 -3.75 -7.76 -16.35
C ALA A 206 -3.32 -6.32 -16.66
N GLY A 207 -3.07 -5.52 -15.62
CA GLY A 207 -2.68 -4.13 -15.74
C GLY A 207 -3.14 -3.31 -14.53
N ALA A 208 -2.83 -2.03 -14.57
CA ALA A 208 -3.27 -1.06 -13.58
C ALA A 208 -3.59 0.28 -14.23
N GLY A 209 -4.31 1.12 -13.51
CA GLY A 209 -4.65 2.45 -14.00
C GLY A 209 -5.01 3.43 -12.91
N LYS A 210 -4.70 4.70 -13.18
CA LYS A 210 -5.10 5.85 -12.38
C LYS A 210 -6.51 6.26 -12.78
N VAL A 211 -7.39 6.40 -11.81
CA VAL A 211 -8.71 6.99 -12.05
C VAL A 211 -8.49 8.48 -12.38
N PRO A 212 -8.95 8.96 -13.56
CA PRO A 212 -8.87 10.38 -13.88
C PRO A 212 -9.63 11.19 -12.83
N LYS A 213 -9.10 12.35 -12.44
CA LYS A 213 -9.84 13.30 -11.61
C LYS A 213 -11.01 13.85 -12.45
N GLY A 214 -12.17 13.21 -12.38
CA GLY A 214 -13.43 13.77 -12.87
C GLY A 214 -13.97 14.75 -11.84
N ASN A 215 -14.60 15.84 -12.29
CA ASN A 215 -15.09 16.96 -11.46
C ASN A 215 -15.64 16.47 -10.12
N ALA A 216 -14.87 16.70 -9.04
CA ALA A 216 -15.35 16.53 -7.69
C ALA A 216 -16.72 17.21 -7.59
N LYS A 217 -17.69 16.55 -6.93
CA LYS A 217 -19.00 17.16 -6.65
C LYS A 217 -18.75 18.59 -6.14
N PRO A 218 -19.32 19.64 -6.75
CA PRO A 218 -19.20 20.97 -6.19
C PRO A 218 -19.70 20.89 -4.75
N GLU A 219 -18.90 21.39 -3.80
CA GLU A 219 -19.32 21.52 -2.41
C GLU A 219 -20.74 22.06 -2.38
N MET A 220 -21.68 21.31 -1.79
CA MET A 220 -22.99 21.87 -1.49
C MET A 220 -22.78 22.91 -0.39
N LEU A 221 -22.71 24.17 -0.81
CA LEU A 221 -22.88 25.35 0.04
C LEU A 221 -24.26 25.36 0.69
#